data_AF-A0A843TDG8-F1
#
_entry.id   AF-A0A843TDG8-F1
#
_cell.length_a   1.000
_cell.length_b   1.000
_cell.length_c   1.000
_cell.angle_alpha   90.00
_cell.angle_beta   90.00
_cell.angle_gamma   90.00
#
_symmetry.space_group_name_H-M   'P 1'
#
loop_
_entity.id
_entity.type
_entity.pdbx_description
1 polymer ?
#
loop_
_entity_poly.entity_id
_entity_poly.type
_entity_poly.pdbx_seq_one_letter_code
_entity_poly.pdbx_strand_id
1 'polypeptide(L)'
;MEEPAGEENDDDQDGLSAHSAGQAPPSSASSLPKLEQHSQVELELRVLEALEIYPPAKLQGFHRHFVLYGLMEFLQKRFDRHFTADEVLQLLDRFFNLEMLKPDDEESETLNQEEEFSLPQSYFLKEEA
;
A
#
# COMPACT_ATOMS: atom_id res chain seq x y z
N MET A 1 -74.92 -45.09 25.62
CA MET A 1 -75.68 -43.85 25.44
C MET A 1 -75.65 -43.17 26.79
N GLU A 2 -75.08 -41.99 27.00
CA GLU A 2 -74.54 -40.94 26.13
C GLU A 2 -73.59 -40.09 27.00
N GLU A 3 -72.82 -39.24 26.35
CA GLU A 3 -71.62 -38.51 26.82
C GLU A 3 -71.89 -37.37 27.82
N PRO A 4 -70.81 -36.84 28.44
CA PRO A 4 -70.75 -35.45 28.82
C PRO A 4 -69.50 -34.70 28.29
N ALA A 5 -69.71 -33.38 28.15
CA ALA A 5 -68.76 -32.27 28.32
C ALA A 5 -67.80 -31.90 27.17
N GLY A 6 -68.08 -30.76 26.54
CA GLY A 6 -67.44 -29.48 26.91
C GLY A 6 -65.93 -29.32 26.70
N GLU A 7 -65.61 -28.67 25.57
CA GLU A 7 -64.55 -27.66 25.31
C GLU A 7 -63.04 -28.01 25.33
N GLU A 8 -62.42 -27.44 24.27
CA GLU A 8 -61.06 -26.86 24.09
C GLU A 8 -59.77 -27.71 24.03
N ASN A 9 -59.18 -27.75 22.82
CA ASN A 9 -57.75 -27.79 22.42
C ASN A 9 -57.65 -28.42 21.03
N ASP A 10 -56.73 -28.13 20.12
CA ASP A 10 -55.59 -27.22 19.98
C ASP A 10 -55.11 -27.42 18.52
N ASP A 11 -54.76 -26.32 17.88
CA ASP A 11 -53.87 -26.15 16.72
C ASP A 11 -53.75 -27.24 15.63
N ASP A 12 -54.50 -27.04 14.54
CA ASP A 12 -54.11 -27.53 13.21
C ASP A 12 -53.07 -26.58 12.56
N GLN A 13 -51.93 -27.19 12.23
CA GLN A 13 -50.89 -26.64 11.35
C GLN A 13 -51.47 -26.26 9.98
N ASP A 14 -51.23 -25.03 9.54
CA ASP A 14 -51.22 -24.72 8.10
C ASP A 14 -50.32 -23.51 7.78
N GLY A 15 -49.19 -23.81 7.14
CA GLY A 15 -48.86 -23.20 5.86
C GLY A 15 -48.37 -21.74 5.77
N LEU A 16 -47.07 -21.61 5.47
CA LEU A 16 -46.50 -20.69 4.47
C LEU A 16 -46.74 -19.17 4.62
N SER A 17 -45.78 -18.44 5.20
CA SER A 17 -45.28 -17.17 4.64
C SER A 17 -44.01 -16.70 5.36
N ALA A 18 -42.88 -16.77 4.65
CA ALA A 18 -41.60 -16.27 5.11
C ALA A 18 -41.49 -14.77 4.86
N HIS A 19 -41.93 -13.90 5.79
CA HIS A 19 -41.54 -12.49 5.78
C HIS A 19 -41.41 -11.88 7.19
N SER A 20 -40.17 -11.56 7.53
CA SER A 20 -39.70 -10.31 8.15
C SER A 20 -40.30 -9.87 9.50
N ALA A 21 -39.56 -10.11 10.59
CA ALA A 21 -39.46 -9.19 11.73
C ALA A 21 -38.22 -9.50 12.59
N GLY A 22 -37.05 -9.55 11.96
CA GLY A 22 -35.77 -9.50 12.65
C GLY A 22 -35.21 -8.08 12.60
N GLN A 23 -35.96 -7.11 13.13
CA GLN A 23 -35.50 -5.72 13.22
C GLN A 23 -34.45 -5.63 14.33
N ALA A 24 -33.23 -6.06 14.03
CA ALA A 24 -32.06 -5.55 14.73
C ALA A 24 -32.03 -4.03 14.53
N PRO A 25 -31.67 -3.23 15.56
CA PRO A 25 -31.66 -1.78 15.45
C PRO A 25 -30.83 -1.37 14.24
N PRO A 26 -31.22 -0.32 13.47
CA PRO A 26 -30.30 0.29 12.55
C PRO A 26 -29.21 0.94 13.41
N SER A 27 -28.13 0.20 13.66
CA SER A 27 -26.91 0.73 14.26
C SER A 27 -26.37 1.81 13.34
N SER A 28 -26.89 3.01 13.57
CA SER A 28 -26.53 4.23 12.91
C SER A 28 -25.21 4.71 13.50
N ALA A 29 -24.30 5.08 12.60
CA ALA A 29 -23.10 5.89 12.85
C ALA A 29 -21.91 5.25 13.60
N SER A 30 -21.26 4.24 13.01
CA SER A 30 -19.79 4.11 13.08
C SER A 30 -19.23 3.18 11.98
N SER A 31 -19.43 3.57 10.71
CA SER A 31 -18.80 2.90 9.56
C SER A 31 -17.56 3.61 9.05
N LEU A 32 -17.30 4.83 9.55
CA LEU A 32 -16.12 5.65 9.23
C LEU A 32 -14.77 4.96 9.50
N PRO A 33 -14.51 4.35 10.67
CA PRO A 33 -13.16 3.84 10.96
C PRO A 33 -12.78 2.63 10.08
N LYS A 34 -13.75 1.81 9.64
CA LYS A 34 -13.46 0.60 8.87
C LYS A 34 -13.11 0.90 7.41
N LEU A 35 -13.76 1.90 6.80
CA LEU A 35 -13.50 2.29 5.42
C LEU A 35 -12.12 2.98 5.30
N GLU A 36 -11.79 3.88 6.23
CA GLU A 36 -10.48 4.53 6.27
C GLU A 36 -9.35 3.53 6.56
N GLN A 37 -9.57 2.60 7.49
CA GLN A 37 -8.61 1.52 7.74
C GLN A 37 -8.40 0.64 6.50
N HIS A 38 -9.47 0.29 5.78
CA HIS A 38 -9.35 -0.48 4.55
C HIS A 38 -8.55 0.26 3.47
N SER A 39 -8.81 1.56 3.29
CA SER A 39 -8.06 2.40 2.36
C SER A 39 -6.59 2.54 2.75
N GLN A 40 -6.29 2.63 4.05
CA GLN A 40 -4.93 2.71 4.56
C GLN A 40 -4.17 1.39 4.30
N VAL A 41 -4.78 0.25 4.62
CA VAL A 41 -4.14 -1.06 4.37
C VAL A 41 -3.90 -1.29 2.87
N GLU A 42 -4.82 -0.85 2.02
CA GLU A 42 -4.61 -0.91 0.57
C GLU A 42 -3.42 -0.05 0.12
N LEU A 43 -3.33 1.19 0.62
CA LEU A 43 -2.18 2.07 0.35
C LEU A 43 -0.85 1.42 0.75
N GLU A 44 -0.83 0.80 1.92
CA GLU A 44 0.33 0.09 2.47
C GLU A 44 0.73 -1.11 1.60
N LEU A 45 -0.24 -1.93 1.17
CA LEU A 45 0.03 -3.05 0.27
C LEU A 45 0.58 -2.58 -1.07
N ARG A 46 0.05 -1.48 -1.61
CA ARG A 46 0.51 -0.91 -2.89
C ARG A 46 1.91 -0.34 -2.80
N VAL A 47 2.29 0.32 -1.71
CA VAL A 47 3.68 0.79 -1.58
C VAL A 47 4.64 -0.38 -1.46
N LEU A 48 4.27 -1.45 -0.76
CA LEU A 48 5.10 -2.65 -0.65
C LEU A 48 5.30 -3.35 -2.01
N GLU A 49 4.26 -3.40 -2.85
CA GLU A 49 4.36 -3.88 -4.24
C GLU A 49 5.36 -3.05 -5.06
N ALA A 50 5.31 -1.73 -4.93
CA ALA A 50 6.18 -0.83 -5.67
C ALA A 50 7.67 -0.96 -5.30
N LEU A 51 7.98 -1.44 -4.08
CA LEU A 51 9.36 -1.62 -3.62
C LEU A 51 10.10 -2.76 -4.33
N GLU A 52 9.41 -3.62 -5.09
CA GLU A 52 10.07 -4.58 -6.00
C GLU A 52 10.80 -3.85 -7.14
N ILE A 53 10.26 -2.72 -7.58
CA ILE A 53 10.82 -1.89 -8.65
C ILE A 53 11.74 -0.80 -8.09
N TYR A 54 11.42 -0.32 -6.88
CA TYR A 54 12.10 0.78 -6.21
C TYR A 54 12.71 0.32 -4.89
N PRO A 55 13.93 -0.26 -4.89
CA PRO A 55 14.50 -0.88 -3.70
C PRO A 55 14.66 0.13 -2.55
N PRO A 56 14.24 -0.23 -1.31
CA PRO A 56 14.36 0.67 -0.17
C PRO A 56 15.81 1.01 0.18
N ALA A 57 16.79 0.15 -0.11
CA ALA A 57 18.22 0.45 0.08
C ALA A 57 18.66 1.74 -0.67
N LYS A 58 18.04 2.00 -1.84
CA LYS A 58 18.31 3.19 -2.67
C LYS A 58 17.65 4.47 -2.15
N LEU A 59 16.92 4.40 -1.03
CA LEU A 59 16.44 5.60 -0.32
C LEU A 59 17.59 6.32 0.39
N GLN A 60 18.72 5.65 0.63
CA GLN A 60 19.94 6.26 1.12
C GLN A 60 20.82 6.66 -0.06
N GLY A 61 21.29 7.90 -0.09
CA GLY A 61 22.21 8.38 -1.13
C GLY A 61 21.53 9.02 -2.35
N PHE A 62 22.23 9.00 -3.49
CA PHE A 62 21.91 9.81 -4.68
C PHE A 62 20.64 9.34 -5.41
N HIS A 63 20.26 8.06 -5.24
CA HIS A 63 19.07 7.49 -5.86
C HIS A 63 17.77 7.82 -5.15
N ARG A 64 17.84 8.43 -3.96
CA ARG A 64 16.67 8.79 -3.15
C ARG A 64 15.63 9.57 -3.94
N HIS A 65 16.06 10.52 -4.77
CA HIS A 65 15.13 11.33 -5.57
C HIS A 65 14.36 10.49 -6.59
N PHE A 66 15.03 9.57 -7.30
CA PHE A 66 14.40 8.72 -8.30
C PHE A 66 13.44 7.71 -7.67
N VAL A 67 13.83 7.13 -6.53
CA VAL A 67 12.98 6.20 -5.76
C VAL A 67 11.72 6.92 -5.28
N LEU A 68 11.85 8.07 -4.62
CA LEU A 68 10.69 8.81 -4.12
C LEU A 68 9.78 9.28 -5.25
N TYR A 69 10.34 9.81 -6.34
CA TYR A 69 9.55 10.22 -7.50
C TYR A 69 8.79 9.04 -8.11
N GLY A 70 9.46 7.90 -8.29
CA GLY A 70 8.84 6.69 -8.81
C GLY A 70 7.70 6.17 -7.94
N LEU A 71 7.89 6.17 -6.62
CA LEU A 71 6.84 5.79 -5.66
C LEU A 71 5.66 6.76 -5.68
N MET A 72 5.91 8.08 -5.71
CA MET A 72 4.85 9.09 -5.82
C MET A 72 4.03 8.90 -7.10
N GLU A 73 4.70 8.72 -8.25
CA GLU A 73 4.05 8.47 -9.54
C GLU A 73 3.24 7.18 -9.57
N PHE A 74 3.79 6.11 -8.99
CA PHE A 74 3.09 4.82 -8.90
C PHE A 74 1.82 4.94 -8.06
N LEU A 75 1.91 5.55 -6.88
CA LEU A 75 0.78 5.73 -5.98
C LEU A 75 -0.26 6.69 -6.57
N GLN A 76 0.18 7.76 -7.24
CA GLN A 76 -0.73 8.67 -7.94
C GLN A 76 -1.55 7.97 -9.01
N LYS A 77 -0.94 7.09 -9.82
CA LYS A 77 -1.65 6.31 -10.84
C LYS A 77 -2.64 5.30 -10.25
N ARG A 78 -2.40 4.82 -9.03
CA ARG A 78 -3.26 3.83 -8.36
C ARG A 78 -4.42 4.45 -7.60
N PHE A 79 -4.21 5.61 -6.98
CA PHE A 79 -5.19 6.24 -6.08
C PHE A 79 -5.79 7.54 -6.61
N ASP A 80 -5.38 7.99 -7.81
CA ASP A 80 -5.82 9.27 -8.43
C ASP A 80 -5.60 10.47 -7.49
N ARG A 81 -4.56 10.40 -6.66
CA ARG A 81 -4.22 11.39 -5.64
C ARG A 81 -2.73 11.73 -5.72
N HIS A 82 -2.40 13.01 -5.60
CA HIS A 82 -1.00 13.44 -5.47
C HIS A 82 -0.46 13.08 -4.09
N PHE A 83 0.76 12.54 -4.07
CA PHE A 83 1.51 12.27 -2.85
C PHE A 83 2.73 13.18 -2.79
N THR A 84 3.01 13.69 -1.61
CA THR A 84 4.25 14.41 -1.33
C THR A 84 5.35 13.45 -0.89
N ALA A 85 6.61 13.89 -1.00
CA ALA A 85 7.75 13.09 -0.57
C ALA A 85 7.66 12.73 0.93
N ASP A 86 7.24 13.68 1.77
CA ASP A 86 7.07 13.46 3.21
C ASP A 86 5.98 12.42 3.53
N GLU A 87 4.84 12.46 2.82
CA GLU A 87 3.78 11.44 2.98
C GLU A 87 4.29 10.03 2.63
N VAL A 88 5.04 9.90 1.53
CA VAL A 88 5.62 8.62 1.12
C VAL A 88 6.68 8.15 2.13
N LEU A 89 7.53 9.05 2.63
CA LEU A 89 8.53 8.72 3.65
C LEU A 89 7.88 8.26 4.95
N GLN A 90 6.84 8.96 5.42
CA GLN A 90 6.09 8.57 6.60
C GLN A 90 5.39 7.21 6.41
N LEU A 91 4.88 6.93 5.21
CA LEU A 91 4.31 5.62 4.89
C LEU A 91 5.38 4.53 4.97
N LEU A 92 6.56 4.77 4.40
CA LEU A 92 7.68 3.82 4.41
C LEU A 92 8.23 3.59 5.83
N ASP A 93 8.28 4.63 6.67
CA ASP A 93 8.74 4.56 8.06
C ASP A 93 7.91 3.59 8.92
N ARG A 94 6.65 3.34 8.54
CA ARG A 94 5.78 2.35 9.20
C ARG A 94 6.24 0.90 8.97
N PHE A 95 6.98 0.63 7.90
CA PHE A 95 7.43 -0.71 7.50
C PHE A 95 8.92 -0.89 7.68
N PHE A 96 9.69 0.14 7.38
CA PHE A 96 11.14 0.14 7.38
C PHE A 96 11.62 1.12 8.41
N ASN A 97 12.56 0.68 9.24
CA ASN A 97 13.33 1.63 10.02
C ASN A 97 14.32 2.32 9.08
N LEU A 98 13.93 3.47 8.51
CA LEU A 98 14.68 4.15 7.46
C LEU A 98 16.10 4.55 7.90
N GLU A 99 16.29 4.77 9.20
CA GLU A 99 17.58 5.05 9.84
C GLU A 99 18.54 3.84 9.83
N MET A 100 18.01 2.62 9.75
CA MET A 100 18.81 1.39 9.71
C MET A 100 19.09 0.89 8.28
N LEU A 101 18.55 1.55 7.26
CA LEU A 101 18.92 1.26 5.88
C LEU A 101 20.39 1.61 5.71
N LYS A 102 21.22 0.60 5.50
CA LYS A 102 22.63 0.84 5.17
C LYS A 102 22.68 1.45 3.78
N PRO A 103 23.46 2.54 3.58
CA PRO A 103 23.81 2.93 2.22
C PRO A 103 24.51 1.75 1.54
N ASP A 104 24.24 1.57 0.26
CA ASP A 104 24.94 0.59 -0.55
C ASP A 104 26.41 1.04 -0.65
N ASP A 105 27.32 0.37 0.05
CA ASP A 105 28.74 0.76 0.14
C ASP A 105 29.37 0.88 -1.26
N GLU A 106 28.91 0.05 -2.21
CA GLU A 106 29.39 0.01 -3.60
C GLU A 106 29.11 1.32 -4.38
N GLU A 107 28.00 2.02 -4.13
CA GLU A 107 27.69 3.27 -4.86
C GLU A 107 28.60 4.43 -4.42
N SER A 108 29.06 4.43 -3.17
CA SER A 108 29.93 5.49 -2.64
C SER A 108 31.34 5.44 -3.24
N GLU A 109 31.84 4.25 -3.59
CA GLU A 109 33.14 4.05 -4.21
C GLU A 109 33.15 4.50 -5.69
N THR A 110 32.02 4.38 -6.40
CA THR A 110 31.93 4.81 -7.81
C THR A 110 32.04 6.33 -8.00
N LEU A 111 31.56 7.11 -7.04
CA LEU A 111 31.57 8.58 -7.11
C LEU A 111 32.87 9.22 -6.61
N ASN A 112 33.66 8.50 -5.80
CA ASN A 112 34.96 8.95 -5.33
C ASN A 112 36.11 8.58 -6.28
N GLN A 113 35.82 7.92 -7.41
CA GLN A 113 36.80 7.72 -8.48
C GLN A 113 37.03 9.07 -9.17
N GLU A 114 38.05 9.80 -8.73
CA GLU A 114 38.67 10.86 -9.52
C GLU A 114 39.34 10.20 -10.74
N GLU A 115 38.57 9.89 -11.78
CA GLU A 115 39.14 9.57 -13.09
C GLU A 115 39.78 10.86 -13.64
N GLU A 116 41.11 10.87 -13.76
CA GLU A 116 41.84 11.93 -14.46
C GLU A 116 41.40 11.90 -15.94
N PHE A 117 40.46 12.79 -16.30
CA PHE A 117 39.91 12.86 -17.64
C PHE A 117 41.02 13.22 -18.63
N SER A 118 41.55 12.21 -19.30
CA SER A 118 42.61 12.32 -20.30
C SER A 118 42.10 11.82 -21.64
N LEU A 119 42.54 12.48 -22.71
CA LEU A 119 42.18 12.07 -24.06
C LEU A 119 42.78 10.68 -24.36
N PRO A 120 42.06 9.81 -25.08
CA PRO A 120 42.61 8.51 -25.51
C PRO A 120 43.96 8.69 -26.22
N GLN A 121 44.91 7.77 -25.99
CA GLN A 121 46.26 7.83 -26.59
C GLN A 121 46.25 7.96 -28.12
N SER A 122 45.20 7.46 -28.78
CA SER A 122 44.97 7.61 -30.22
C SER A 122 44.80 9.04 -30.70
N TYR A 123 44.44 9.98 -29.81
CA TYR A 123 44.36 11.41 -30.13
C TYR A 123 45.74 12.01 -30.39
N PHE A 124 46.77 11.54 -29.68
CA PHE A 124 48.13 12.10 -29.74
C PHE A 124 49.00 11.53 -30.87
N LEU A 125 48.62 10.37 -31.43
CA LEU A 125 49.37 9.70 -32.51
C LEU A 125 49.18 10.33 -33.90
N LYS A 126 48.33 11.37 -34.03
CA LYS A 126 47.99 11.98 -35.32
C LYS A 126 48.88 13.18 -35.70
N GLU A 127 49.83 13.55 -34.85
CA GLU A 127 50.73 14.68 -35.05
C GLU A 127 52.20 14.27 -34.91
N GLU A 128 52.66 13.36 -35.80
CA GLU A 128 54.09 13.24 -36.10
C GLU A 128 54.20 13.03 -37.61
N ALA A 129 54.60 14.09 -38.32
CA ALA A 129 54.91 14.14 -39.74
C ALA A 129 56.42 14.31 -39.91
#